data_AF-A0AAD0JIN6-F1
#
_entry.id   AF-A0AAD0JIN6-F1
#
_cell.length_a   1.000
_cell.length_b   1.000
_cell.length_c   1.000
_cell.angle_alpha   90.00
_cell.angle_beta   90.00
_cell.angle_gamma   90.00
#
_symmetry.space_group_name_H-M   'P 1'
#
loop_
_entity.id
_entity.type
_entity.pdbx_description
1 polymer ?
#
loop_
_entity_poly.entity_id
_entity_poly.type
_entity_poly.pdbx_seq_one_letter_code
_entity_poly.pdbx_strand_id
1 'polypeptide(L)'
;MSHRCRLALTALALACLLPALASAATPYRSPQQILDASAASDWRTPDPANLLYMDLPAGRVIIELAPQFAPRHVANIQTFAHEHFWDGTSIYRSQDNFVVQFGDADADDAAKAKPFGSAARKLPAEFERASAGLKVGVLPDRDGWAAQTGFVDGFPVGQDPQAGKAWLAHCYGMLGAGRSNEEDSSIGAELYVVTGQSPRQLDRNITLVGRVLKGMELLSAIPRGPAPMGFYEDPKLRTPIVSIRRASDVPAAERTPIQVLRTDSKTFADTVEARRNRVDDFYKRPAGHIDLCNIPVPVR
;
A
#
# COMPACT_ATOMS: atom_id res chain seq x y z
N MET A 1 -14.56 87.59 -48.96
CA MET A 1 -15.21 86.34 -49.37
C MET A 1 -14.18 85.21 -49.36
N SER A 2 -14.59 84.01 -48.94
CA SER A 2 -13.85 82.73 -48.88
C SER A 2 -13.40 82.28 -47.49
N HIS A 3 -14.34 81.64 -46.79
CA HIS A 3 -14.13 80.78 -45.64
C HIS A 3 -13.31 79.53 -46.01
N ARG A 4 -12.39 79.09 -45.14
CA ARG A 4 -11.91 77.70 -45.08
C ARG A 4 -12.08 77.17 -43.67
N CYS A 5 -13.14 76.39 -43.51
CA CYS A 5 -13.48 75.61 -42.33
C CYS A 5 -12.61 74.33 -42.33
N ARG A 6 -11.90 74.04 -41.23
CA ARG A 6 -11.23 72.75 -41.01
C ARG A 6 -11.93 72.05 -39.85
N LEU A 7 -12.74 71.04 -40.15
CA LEU A 7 -13.20 70.05 -39.18
C LEU A 7 -12.05 69.08 -38.89
N ALA A 8 -11.66 68.94 -37.62
CA ALA A 8 -10.85 67.84 -37.15
C ALA A 8 -11.79 66.78 -36.56
N LEU A 9 -11.84 65.59 -37.17
CA LEU A 9 -12.53 64.42 -36.63
C LEU A 9 -11.75 63.87 -35.42
N THR A 10 -12.37 63.86 -34.25
CA THR A 10 -11.95 63.06 -33.10
C THR A 10 -12.52 61.65 -33.23
N ALA A 11 -11.66 60.66 -33.49
CA ALA A 11 -12.03 59.24 -33.44
C ALA A 11 -12.08 58.77 -31.99
N LEU A 12 -13.29 58.47 -31.49
CA LEU A 12 -13.51 57.90 -30.17
C LEU A 12 -13.28 56.38 -30.25
N ALA A 13 -12.16 55.90 -29.72
CA ALA A 13 -11.87 54.47 -29.63
C ALA A 13 -12.72 53.84 -28.50
N LEU A 14 -13.71 53.05 -28.88
CA LEU A 14 -14.58 52.31 -27.96
C LEU A 14 -13.80 51.08 -27.44
N ALA A 15 -13.18 51.19 -26.27
CA ALA A 15 -12.55 50.07 -25.58
C ALA A 15 -13.63 49.10 -25.07
N CYS A 16 -13.80 47.97 -25.75
CA CYS A 16 -14.64 46.87 -25.28
C CYS A 16 -13.98 46.24 -24.04
N LEU A 17 -14.50 46.58 -22.86
CA LEU A 17 -14.23 45.90 -21.60
C LEU A 17 -14.89 44.51 -21.64
N LEU A 18 -14.14 43.50 -22.06
CA LEU A 18 -14.51 42.11 -21.80
C LEU A 18 -14.35 41.84 -20.29
N PRO A 19 -15.38 41.37 -19.57
CA PRO A 19 -15.23 40.97 -18.18
C PRO A 19 -14.25 39.80 -18.15
N ALA A 20 -13.12 39.96 -17.48
CA ALA A 20 -12.28 38.84 -17.11
C ALA A 20 -13.14 37.93 -16.21
N LEU A 21 -13.51 36.76 -16.73
CA LEU A 21 -14.06 35.67 -15.91
C LEU A 21 -12.96 35.27 -14.93
N ALA A 22 -12.98 35.88 -13.73
CA ALA A 22 -12.21 35.39 -12.62
C ALA A 22 -12.67 33.95 -12.36
N SER A 23 -11.82 32.98 -12.70
CA SER A 23 -12.01 31.60 -12.29
C SER A 23 -12.03 31.60 -10.77
N ALA A 24 -13.22 31.50 -10.16
CA ALA A 24 -13.34 31.35 -8.73
C ALA A 24 -12.59 30.07 -8.36
N ALA A 25 -11.48 30.21 -7.64
CA ALA A 25 -10.71 29.07 -7.19
C ALA A 25 -11.64 28.12 -6.43
N THR A 26 -11.72 26.87 -6.88
CA THR A 26 -12.56 25.86 -6.24
C THR A 26 -12.17 25.78 -4.75
N PRO A 27 -13.13 25.87 -3.81
CA PRO A 27 -12.81 25.77 -2.39
C PRO A 27 -12.06 24.47 -2.08
N TYR A 28 -11.04 24.55 -1.23
CA TYR A 28 -10.32 23.38 -0.76
C TYR A 28 -11.27 22.39 -0.08
N ARG A 29 -11.09 21.09 -0.36
CA ARG A 29 -11.77 20.00 0.33
C ARG A 29 -10.74 19.13 1.03
N SER A 30 -11.00 18.78 2.28
CA SER A 30 -10.15 17.85 3.00
C SER A 30 -10.23 16.44 2.38
N PRO A 31 -9.22 15.59 2.59
CA PRO A 31 -9.28 14.18 2.18
C PRO A 31 -10.59 13.50 2.62
N GLN A 32 -11.04 13.72 3.86
CA GLN A 32 -12.27 13.09 4.36
C GLN A 32 -13.52 13.57 3.59
N GLN A 33 -13.65 14.88 3.33
CA GLN A 33 -14.77 15.42 2.56
C GLN A 33 -14.82 14.87 1.12
N ILE A 34 -13.65 14.61 0.53
CA ILE A 34 -13.55 13.99 -0.80
C ILE A 34 -14.03 12.54 -0.74
N LEU A 35 -13.63 11.78 0.29
CA LEU A 35 -14.03 10.39 0.48
C LEU A 35 -15.53 10.25 0.79
N ASP A 36 -16.08 11.13 1.62
CA ASP A 36 -17.52 11.15 1.96
C ASP A 36 -18.39 11.42 0.71
N ALA A 37 -17.86 12.17 -0.25
CA ALA A 37 -18.51 12.48 -1.53
C ALA A 37 -18.22 11.45 -2.65
N SER A 38 -17.47 10.38 -2.37
CA SER A 38 -17.06 9.41 -3.38
C SER A 38 -18.22 8.55 -3.88
N ALA A 39 -18.19 8.19 -5.17
CA ALA A 39 -19.17 7.31 -5.77
C ALA A 39 -18.85 5.85 -5.44
N ALA A 40 -19.86 4.97 -5.40
CA ALA A 40 -19.64 3.53 -5.18
C ALA A 40 -18.69 2.91 -6.22
N SER A 41 -18.69 3.42 -7.46
CA SER A 41 -17.78 2.99 -8.54
C SER A 41 -16.31 3.33 -8.29
N ASP A 42 -16.01 4.26 -7.38
CA ASP A 42 -14.63 4.60 -7.01
C ASP A 42 -14.00 3.53 -6.13
N TRP A 43 -14.77 2.55 -5.66
CA TRP A 43 -14.32 1.52 -4.75
C TRP A 43 -14.35 0.15 -5.42
N ARG A 44 -13.34 -0.67 -5.15
CA ARG A 44 -13.28 -2.08 -5.55
C ARG A 44 -13.42 -2.98 -4.34
N THR A 45 -14.10 -4.11 -4.52
CA THR A 45 -14.11 -5.19 -3.52
C THR A 45 -12.97 -6.15 -3.85
N PRO A 46 -12.00 -6.36 -2.95
CA PRO A 46 -10.96 -7.37 -3.15
C PRO A 46 -11.56 -8.77 -3.28
N ASP A 47 -10.92 -9.63 -4.08
CA ASP A 47 -11.30 -11.04 -4.18
C ASP A 47 -11.07 -11.74 -2.82
N PRO A 48 -12.09 -12.39 -2.22
CA PRO A 48 -11.93 -13.15 -0.98
C PRO A 48 -10.85 -14.25 -1.03
N ALA A 49 -10.50 -14.77 -2.21
CA ALA A 49 -9.39 -15.72 -2.36
C ALA A 49 -8.02 -15.08 -2.12
N ASN A 50 -7.91 -13.76 -2.31
CA ASN A 50 -6.70 -12.98 -2.10
C ASN A 50 -6.73 -12.19 -0.78
N LEU A 51 -7.68 -12.47 0.11
CA LEU A 51 -7.70 -11.90 1.45
C LEU A 51 -7.30 -12.96 2.47
N LEU A 52 -6.33 -12.63 3.33
CA LEU A 52 -6.06 -13.37 4.55
C LEU A 52 -6.71 -12.68 5.74
N TYR A 53 -7.39 -13.46 6.58
CA TYR A 53 -7.81 -13.07 7.92
C TYR A 53 -6.82 -13.68 8.91
N MET A 54 -6.03 -12.83 9.55
CA MET A 54 -5.20 -13.19 10.69
C MET A 54 -5.97 -12.80 11.96
N ASP A 55 -6.42 -13.81 12.69
CA ASP A 55 -7.11 -13.61 13.97
C ASP A 55 -6.09 -13.66 15.10
N LEU A 56 -5.97 -12.54 15.80
CA LEU A 56 -5.20 -12.38 17.04
C LEU A 56 -6.19 -12.32 18.21
N PRO A 57 -5.76 -12.59 19.46
CA PRO A 57 -6.65 -12.42 20.62
C PRO A 57 -7.25 -11.01 20.75
N ALA A 58 -6.52 -10.00 20.27
CA ALA A 58 -6.94 -8.59 20.32
C ALA A 58 -7.87 -8.19 19.15
N GLY A 59 -8.02 -9.02 18.12
CA GLY A 59 -8.84 -8.71 16.96
C GLY A 59 -8.30 -9.27 15.64
N ARG A 60 -9.00 -8.95 14.56
CA ARG A 60 -8.69 -9.43 13.20
C ARG A 60 -7.86 -8.42 12.41
N VAL A 61 -6.79 -8.90 11.80
CA VAL A 61 -6.05 -8.21 10.74
C VAL A 61 -6.50 -8.76 9.39
N ILE A 62 -6.81 -7.87 8.44
CA ILE A 62 -7.17 -8.24 7.07
C ILE A 62 -6.05 -7.84 6.14
N ILE A 63 -5.51 -8.80 5.40
CA ILE A 63 -4.37 -8.64 4.51
C ILE A 63 -4.80 -8.97 3.08
N GLU A 64 -4.52 -8.10 2.12
CA GLU A 64 -4.72 -8.33 0.70
C GLU A 64 -3.42 -8.82 0.04
N LEU A 65 -3.48 -9.96 -0.62
CA LEU A 65 -2.38 -10.57 -1.38
C LEU A 65 -2.26 -9.95 -2.78
N ALA A 66 -1.05 -9.95 -3.33
CA ALA A 66 -0.70 -9.32 -4.60
C ALA A 66 -0.26 -10.34 -5.67
N PRO A 67 -1.16 -11.22 -6.15
CA PRO A 67 -0.80 -12.27 -7.12
C PRO A 67 -0.29 -11.71 -8.45
N GLN A 68 -0.61 -10.45 -8.77
CA GLN A 68 -0.07 -9.78 -9.96
C GLN A 68 1.42 -9.43 -9.87
N PHE A 69 2.02 -9.45 -8.67
CA PHE A 69 3.46 -9.19 -8.45
C PHE A 69 4.21 -10.45 -8.04
N ALA A 70 3.64 -11.27 -7.17
CA ALA A 70 4.26 -12.48 -6.64
C ALA A 70 3.33 -13.71 -6.76
N PRO A 71 2.95 -14.13 -7.99
CA PRO A 71 1.95 -15.18 -8.19
C PRO A 71 2.34 -16.51 -7.55
N ARG A 72 3.63 -16.90 -7.57
CA ARG A 72 4.07 -18.19 -7.03
C ARG A 72 4.07 -18.17 -5.51
N HIS A 73 4.53 -17.09 -4.88
CA HIS A 73 4.45 -16.93 -3.43
C HIS A 73 3.01 -16.83 -2.96
N VAL A 74 2.15 -16.06 -3.63
CA VAL A 74 0.74 -15.93 -3.25
C VAL A 74 0.02 -17.28 -3.33
N ALA A 75 0.24 -18.07 -4.38
CA ALA A 75 -0.33 -19.42 -4.48
C ALA A 75 0.15 -20.34 -3.33
N ASN A 76 1.43 -20.23 -2.93
CA ASN A 76 1.97 -21.03 -1.83
C ASN A 76 1.43 -20.58 -0.47
N ILE A 77 1.29 -19.26 -0.25
CA ILE A 77 0.68 -18.66 0.93
C ILE A 77 -0.79 -19.09 1.05
N GLN A 78 -1.52 -19.12 -0.06
CA GLN A 78 -2.89 -19.62 -0.09
C GLN A 78 -2.96 -21.11 0.29
N THR A 79 -1.96 -21.90 -0.09
CA THR A 79 -1.83 -23.31 0.32
C THR A 79 -1.57 -23.42 1.82
N PHE A 80 -0.60 -22.67 2.36
CA PHE A 80 -0.34 -22.62 3.80
C PHE A 80 -1.55 -22.19 4.63
N ALA A 81 -2.33 -21.20 4.15
CA ALA A 81 -3.55 -20.75 4.81
C ALA A 81 -4.64 -21.81 4.79
N HIS A 82 -4.81 -22.50 3.65
CA HIS A 82 -5.76 -23.61 3.52
C HIS A 82 -5.39 -24.81 4.39
N GLU A 83 -4.09 -25.07 4.55
CA GLU A 83 -3.56 -26.18 5.36
C GLU A 83 -3.23 -25.77 6.80
N HIS A 84 -3.73 -24.62 7.26
CA HIS A 84 -3.69 -24.23 8.68
C HIS A 84 -2.26 -24.05 9.25
N PHE A 85 -1.26 -23.77 8.41
CA PHE A 85 0.16 -23.75 8.82
C PHE A 85 0.43 -22.78 9.98
N TRP A 86 -0.12 -21.56 9.93
CA TRP A 86 0.09 -20.52 10.95
C TRP A 86 -0.78 -20.64 12.20
N ASP A 87 -1.67 -21.63 12.27
CA ASP A 87 -2.52 -21.78 13.45
C ASP A 87 -1.70 -22.14 14.68
N GLY A 88 -1.96 -21.40 15.77
CA GLY A 88 -1.24 -21.56 17.03
C GLY A 88 0.23 -21.13 16.96
N THR A 89 0.69 -20.53 15.85
CA THR A 89 2.02 -19.91 15.82
C THR A 89 1.97 -18.53 16.48
N SER A 90 2.98 -17.69 16.24
CA SER A 90 3.07 -16.39 16.90
C SER A 90 3.81 -15.37 16.06
N ILE A 91 3.63 -14.11 16.44
CA ILE A 91 4.53 -13.03 16.06
C ILE A 91 5.77 -13.15 16.94
N TYR A 92 6.82 -13.76 16.40
CA TYR A 92 8.02 -14.12 17.16
C TYR A 92 9.12 -13.05 17.12
N ARG A 93 8.94 -12.01 16.29
CA ARG A 93 9.86 -10.88 16.20
C ARG A 93 9.10 -9.58 15.96
N SER A 94 9.39 -8.57 16.76
CA SER A 94 8.96 -7.18 16.58
C SER A 94 10.18 -6.28 16.68
N GLN A 95 10.56 -5.66 15.55
CA GLN A 95 11.63 -4.68 15.50
C GLN A 95 11.02 -3.29 15.34
N ASP A 96 11.25 -2.45 16.34
CA ASP A 96 10.74 -1.08 16.37
C ASP A 96 11.12 -0.30 15.12
N ASN A 97 10.17 0.49 14.62
CA ASN A 97 10.30 1.30 13.42
C ASN A 97 10.72 0.51 12.15
N PHE A 98 10.46 -0.80 12.09
CA PHE A 98 10.85 -1.65 10.96
C PHE A 98 9.74 -2.65 10.60
N VAL A 99 9.70 -3.83 11.23
CA VAL A 99 8.76 -4.90 10.90
C VAL A 99 8.32 -5.70 12.13
N VAL A 100 7.13 -6.28 12.05
CA VAL A 100 6.78 -7.48 12.82
C VAL A 100 6.83 -8.70 11.91
N GLN A 101 7.35 -9.82 12.41
CA GLN A 101 7.54 -11.04 11.66
C GLN A 101 6.90 -12.23 12.38
N PHE A 102 6.28 -13.11 11.60
CA PHE A 102 5.51 -14.26 12.04
C PHE A 102 5.67 -15.43 11.06
N GLY A 103 5.36 -16.63 11.54
CA GLY A 103 5.67 -17.87 10.86
C GLY A 103 5.90 -18.96 11.89
N ASP A 104 6.83 -19.87 11.61
CA ASP A 104 7.27 -20.88 12.56
C ASP A 104 8.54 -20.40 13.29
N ALA A 105 8.40 -20.10 14.57
CA ALA A 105 9.51 -19.63 15.40
C ALA A 105 10.58 -20.71 15.63
N ASP A 106 10.26 -21.98 15.35
CA ASP A 106 11.15 -23.12 15.49
C ASP A 106 11.66 -23.64 14.13
N ALA A 107 11.46 -22.87 13.04
CA ALA A 107 11.81 -23.30 11.67
C ALA A 107 13.28 -23.72 11.48
N ASP A 108 14.20 -23.15 12.26
CA ASP A 108 15.63 -23.48 12.23
C ASP A 108 15.97 -24.79 12.97
N ASP A 109 15.06 -25.32 13.78
CA ASP A 109 15.19 -26.61 14.46
C ASP A 109 14.39 -27.67 13.69
N ALA A 110 15.08 -28.45 12.86
CA ALA A 110 14.45 -29.48 12.02
C ALA A 110 13.62 -30.52 12.79
N ALA A 111 13.86 -30.71 14.10
CA ALA A 111 13.09 -31.63 14.92
C ALA A 111 11.76 -31.02 15.42
N LYS A 112 11.63 -29.69 15.38
CA LYS A 112 10.44 -28.93 15.83
C LYS A 112 9.69 -28.24 14.71
N ALA A 113 10.36 -27.97 13.59
CA ALA A 113 9.81 -27.26 12.46
C ALA A 113 8.48 -27.86 12.00
N LYS A 114 7.47 -27.00 11.80
CA LYS A 114 6.15 -27.40 11.33
C LYS A 114 6.27 -27.95 9.91
N PRO A 115 5.59 -29.07 9.59
CA PRO A 115 5.59 -29.60 8.25
C PRO A 115 4.90 -28.63 7.29
N PHE A 116 5.48 -28.44 6.10
CA PHE A 116 4.92 -27.57 5.07
C PHE A 116 3.71 -28.16 4.32
N GLY A 117 3.28 -29.38 4.67
CA GLY A 117 2.18 -30.07 4.00
C GLY A 117 2.41 -30.21 2.49
N SER A 118 1.44 -29.79 1.68
CA SER A 118 1.54 -29.83 0.21
C SER A 118 2.17 -28.58 -0.42
N ALA A 119 2.52 -27.58 0.39
CA ALA A 119 3.14 -26.36 -0.10
C ALA A 119 4.49 -26.65 -0.78
N ALA A 120 4.79 -25.86 -1.81
CA ALA A 120 6.06 -25.90 -2.52
C ALA A 120 7.21 -25.57 -1.57
N ARG A 121 8.27 -26.39 -1.64
CA ARG A 121 9.50 -26.24 -0.84
C ARG A 121 10.57 -25.40 -1.53
N LYS A 122 10.29 -24.94 -2.74
CA LYS A 122 11.18 -24.09 -3.53
C LYS A 122 10.37 -23.18 -4.44
N LEU A 123 10.62 -21.88 -4.34
CA LEU A 123 10.06 -20.84 -5.20
C LEU A 123 11.20 -19.95 -5.72
N PRO A 124 11.10 -19.39 -6.93
CA PRO A 124 12.04 -18.38 -7.40
C PRO A 124 11.80 -17.08 -6.64
N ALA A 125 12.80 -16.22 -6.58
CA ALA A 125 12.62 -14.82 -6.20
C ALA A 125 11.57 -14.14 -7.10
N GLU A 126 10.64 -13.39 -6.50
CA GLU A 126 9.63 -12.58 -7.20
C GLU A 126 9.78 -11.09 -6.78
N PHE A 127 11.02 -10.60 -6.79
CA PHE A 127 11.39 -9.26 -6.31
C PHE A 127 10.88 -8.14 -7.21
N GLU A 128 10.68 -8.44 -8.49
CA GLU A 128 10.17 -7.54 -9.51
C GLU A 128 9.54 -8.34 -10.66
N ARG A 129 8.82 -7.66 -11.55
CA ARG A 129 8.24 -8.25 -12.76
C ARG A 129 8.33 -7.29 -13.95
N ALA A 130 8.01 -7.80 -15.13
CA ALA A 130 7.80 -6.96 -16.31
C ALA A 130 6.65 -5.98 -16.06
N SER A 131 6.84 -4.70 -16.41
CA SER A 131 5.81 -3.66 -16.26
C SER A 131 4.67 -3.80 -17.28
N ALA A 132 4.89 -4.53 -18.37
CA ALA A 132 3.89 -4.80 -19.39
C ALA A 132 2.59 -5.35 -18.77
N GLY A 133 1.46 -4.73 -19.13
CA GLY A 133 0.11 -5.09 -18.65
C GLY A 133 -0.28 -4.47 -17.30
N LEU A 134 0.63 -3.79 -16.59
CA LEU A 134 0.28 -3.04 -15.38
C LEU A 134 -0.35 -1.69 -15.75
N LYS A 135 -1.47 -1.36 -15.10
CA LYS A 135 -2.08 -0.03 -15.17
C LYS A 135 -1.61 0.80 -13.98
N VAL A 136 -0.55 1.56 -14.18
CA VAL A 136 0.08 2.31 -13.09
C VAL A 136 -0.44 3.74 -13.05
N GLY A 137 -1.07 4.11 -11.94
CA GLY A 137 -1.37 5.50 -11.62
C GLY A 137 -0.09 6.19 -11.16
N VAL A 138 0.68 6.71 -12.12
CA VAL A 138 1.98 7.36 -11.86
C VAL A 138 1.78 8.65 -11.05
N LEU A 139 2.57 8.81 -10.00
CA LEU A 139 2.65 10.05 -9.23
C LEU A 139 3.57 11.05 -9.93
N PRO A 140 3.24 12.35 -9.91
CA PRO A 140 4.11 13.37 -10.48
C PRO A 140 5.36 13.67 -9.62
N ASP A 141 5.36 13.21 -8.37
CA ASP A 141 6.46 13.39 -7.44
C ASP A 141 7.72 12.66 -7.85
N ARG A 142 8.85 13.28 -7.57
CA ARG A 142 10.14 12.58 -7.60
C ARG A 142 10.23 11.67 -6.38
N ASP A 143 10.82 10.50 -6.58
CA ASP A 143 11.11 9.53 -5.53
C ASP A 143 12.63 9.25 -5.52
N GLY A 144 13.17 8.97 -4.33
CA GLY A 144 14.60 8.70 -4.16
C GLY A 144 15.03 7.27 -4.50
N TRP A 145 14.08 6.36 -4.71
CA TRP A 145 14.31 4.91 -4.84
C TRP A 145 13.96 4.36 -6.22
N ALA A 146 13.08 5.01 -6.98
CA ALA A 146 12.64 4.58 -8.30
C ALA A 146 12.56 5.73 -9.30
N ALA A 147 12.70 5.42 -10.59
CA ALA A 147 12.57 6.41 -11.66
C ALA A 147 11.12 6.94 -11.79
N GLN A 148 10.14 6.08 -11.55
CA GLN A 148 8.74 6.44 -11.39
C GLN A 148 8.14 5.68 -10.21
N THR A 149 7.18 6.29 -9.52
CA THR A 149 6.38 5.65 -8.50
C THR A 149 4.90 5.87 -8.75
N GLY A 150 4.06 5.03 -8.14
CA GLY A 150 2.63 5.13 -8.32
C GLY A 150 1.89 4.01 -7.62
N PHE A 151 0.68 3.74 -8.10
CA PHE A 151 -0.16 2.68 -7.58
C PHE A 151 -0.69 1.76 -8.67
N VAL A 152 -0.76 0.47 -8.36
CA VAL A 152 -1.50 -0.53 -9.14
C VAL A 152 -2.50 -1.18 -8.22
N ASP A 153 -3.80 -1.00 -8.48
CA ASP A 153 -4.89 -1.56 -7.68
C ASP A 153 -4.72 -1.34 -6.17
N GLY A 154 -4.27 -0.17 -5.72
CA GLY A 154 -4.04 0.10 -4.29
C GLY A 154 -2.67 -0.34 -3.75
N PHE A 155 -1.84 -1.03 -4.53
CA PHE A 155 -0.49 -1.36 -4.12
C PHE A 155 0.50 -0.26 -4.52
N PRO A 156 1.36 0.23 -3.61
CA PRO A 156 2.41 1.18 -3.95
C PRO A 156 3.50 0.48 -4.77
N VAL A 157 3.90 1.08 -5.88
CA VAL A 157 4.86 0.50 -6.83
C VAL A 157 5.98 1.47 -7.17
N GLY A 158 7.18 0.91 -7.36
CA GLY A 158 8.26 1.54 -8.09
C GLY A 158 8.34 0.98 -9.51
N GLN A 159 8.78 1.80 -10.46
CA GLN A 159 9.01 1.41 -11.84
C GLN A 159 10.32 1.97 -12.39
N ASP A 160 10.91 1.16 -13.27
CA ASP A 160 11.94 1.58 -14.22
C ASP A 160 11.38 1.39 -15.64
N PRO A 161 10.87 2.47 -16.26
CA PRO A 161 10.34 2.42 -17.62
C PRO A 161 11.39 2.05 -18.67
N GLN A 162 12.67 2.38 -18.46
CA GLN A 162 13.73 2.07 -19.41
C GLN A 162 14.04 0.57 -19.40
N ALA A 163 14.08 -0.04 -18.22
CA ALA A 163 14.26 -1.48 -18.07
C ALA A 163 12.97 -2.29 -18.30
N GLY A 164 11.80 -1.64 -18.38
CA GLY A 164 10.50 -2.31 -18.49
C GLY A 164 10.14 -3.10 -17.22
N LYS A 165 10.55 -2.61 -16.05
CA LYS A 165 10.42 -3.30 -14.76
C LYS A 165 9.52 -2.55 -13.78
N ALA A 166 8.83 -3.31 -12.93
CA ALA A 166 8.01 -2.81 -11.84
C ALA A 166 8.14 -3.72 -10.62
N TRP A 167 8.04 -3.14 -9.43
CA TRP A 167 8.09 -3.85 -8.15
C TRP A 167 7.16 -3.18 -7.14
N LEU A 168 6.73 -3.94 -6.14
CA LEU A 168 6.06 -3.38 -4.97
C LEU A 168 7.08 -2.63 -4.10
N ALA A 169 6.69 -1.47 -3.60
CA ALA A 169 7.51 -0.67 -2.69
C ALA A 169 7.28 -1.08 -1.24
N HIS A 170 8.34 -1.18 -0.42
CA HIS A 170 8.28 -1.48 1.01
C HIS A 170 7.74 -0.29 1.84
N CYS A 171 6.50 0.10 1.58
CA CYS A 171 5.78 1.08 2.38
C CYS A 171 5.22 0.48 3.68
N TYR A 172 4.84 1.34 4.61
CA TYR A 172 4.10 0.95 5.81
C TYR A 172 2.89 0.07 5.50
N GLY A 173 2.72 -1.03 6.25
CA GLY A 173 1.65 -2.00 6.07
C GLY A 173 1.86 -3.02 4.95
N MET A 174 2.97 -2.98 4.21
CA MET A 174 3.28 -3.99 3.19
C MET A 174 3.69 -5.32 3.83
N LEU A 175 3.20 -6.42 3.26
CA LEU A 175 3.49 -7.80 3.66
C LEU A 175 4.60 -8.35 2.76
N GLY A 176 5.71 -8.76 3.37
CA GLY A 176 6.84 -9.41 2.69
C GLY A 176 7.04 -10.86 3.10
N ALA A 177 7.65 -11.63 2.20
CA ALA A 177 8.06 -13.00 2.46
C ALA A 177 9.51 -13.02 2.92
N GLY A 178 9.72 -13.43 4.18
CA GLY A 178 11.05 -13.59 4.77
C GLY A 178 11.90 -14.58 3.98
N ARG A 179 13.20 -14.34 3.95
CA ARG A 179 14.18 -15.19 3.28
C ARG A 179 15.48 -15.25 4.06
N SER A 180 16.26 -16.29 3.80
CA SER A 180 17.67 -16.37 4.20
C SER A 180 18.54 -15.64 3.16
N ASN A 181 19.84 -15.93 3.12
CA ASN A 181 20.78 -15.24 2.23
C ASN A 181 20.48 -15.48 0.74
N GLU A 182 20.18 -16.72 0.35
CA GLU A 182 19.87 -17.05 -1.04
C GLU A 182 18.57 -16.37 -1.49
N GLU A 183 18.57 -15.83 -2.71
CA GLU A 183 17.45 -15.05 -3.26
C GLU A 183 16.15 -15.87 -3.32
N ASP A 184 16.27 -17.16 -3.57
CA ASP A 184 15.18 -18.12 -3.76
C ASP A 184 15.00 -19.05 -2.55
N SER A 185 15.40 -18.59 -1.36
CA SER A 185 15.20 -19.31 -0.09
C SER A 185 13.82 -19.09 0.53
N SER A 186 13.07 -18.07 0.09
CA SER A 186 11.71 -17.89 0.58
C SER A 186 10.75 -18.89 -0.05
N ILE A 187 9.85 -19.42 0.78
CA ILE A 187 8.67 -20.17 0.34
C ILE A 187 7.36 -19.50 0.78
N GLY A 188 7.43 -18.33 1.43
CA GLY A 188 6.25 -17.63 1.96
C GLY A 188 5.66 -18.24 3.24
N ALA A 189 6.41 -19.06 3.98
CA ALA A 189 6.02 -19.56 5.31
C ALA A 189 6.32 -18.53 6.42
N GLU A 190 7.50 -17.90 6.33
CA GLU A 190 7.91 -16.79 7.19
C GLU A 190 7.51 -15.47 6.54
N LEU A 191 6.66 -14.68 7.19
CA LEU A 191 6.11 -13.44 6.67
C LEU A 191 6.36 -12.28 7.63
N TYR A 192 6.46 -11.07 7.10
CA TYR A 192 6.57 -9.87 7.91
C TYR A 192 5.72 -8.73 7.38
N VAL A 193 5.27 -7.85 8.27
CA VAL A 193 4.59 -6.61 7.92
C VAL A 193 5.46 -5.43 8.30
N VAL A 194 5.61 -4.45 7.41
CA VAL A 194 6.29 -3.18 7.71
C VAL A 194 5.45 -2.37 8.70
N THR A 195 5.99 -2.12 9.90
CA THR A 195 5.30 -1.43 11.01
C THR A 195 5.88 -0.07 11.35
N GLY A 196 6.83 0.44 10.56
CA GLY A 196 7.45 1.74 10.79
C GLY A 196 7.92 2.41 9.52
N GLN A 197 9.05 3.11 9.61
CA GLN A 197 9.68 3.78 8.49
C GLN A 197 9.92 2.80 7.35
N SER A 198 9.36 3.13 6.18
CA SER A 198 9.41 2.35 4.95
C SER A 198 10.85 1.94 4.60
N PRO A 199 11.23 0.66 4.74
CA PRO A 199 12.58 0.19 4.49
C PRO A 199 12.79 -0.05 2.99
N ARG A 200 12.72 1.03 2.21
CA ARG A 200 12.75 1.02 0.74
C ARG A 200 14.06 0.50 0.16
N GLN A 201 15.13 0.38 0.96
CA GLN A 201 16.34 -0.36 0.58
C GLN A 201 16.11 -1.86 0.33
N LEU A 202 14.97 -2.41 0.80
CA LEU A 202 14.57 -3.79 0.54
C LEU A 202 13.82 -3.95 -0.78
N ASP A 203 13.42 -2.84 -1.43
CA ASP A 203 12.84 -2.89 -2.77
C ASP A 203 13.77 -3.69 -3.70
N ARG A 204 13.19 -4.58 -4.50
CA ARG A 204 13.91 -5.47 -5.43
C ARG A 204 14.89 -6.45 -4.77
N ASN A 205 14.88 -6.58 -3.44
CA ASN A 205 15.72 -7.52 -2.69
C ASN A 205 14.92 -8.55 -1.89
N ILE A 206 13.63 -8.31 -1.66
CA ILE A 206 12.71 -9.22 -1.00
C ILE A 206 11.37 -9.22 -1.72
N THR A 207 10.74 -10.40 -1.82
CA THR A 207 9.41 -10.57 -2.40
C THR A 207 8.36 -9.96 -1.47
N LEU A 208 7.70 -8.89 -1.91
CA LEU A 208 6.46 -8.44 -1.30
C LEU A 208 5.28 -9.22 -1.88
N VAL A 209 4.38 -9.65 -1.01
CA VAL A 209 3.28 -10.58 -1.33
C VAL A 209 1.91 -9.99 -1.05
N GLY A 210 1.82 -8.84 -0.39
CA GLY A 210 0.54 -8.22 -0.06
C GLY A 210 0.65 -6.94 0.75
N ARG A 211 -0.46 -6.53 1.36
CA ARG A 211 -0.56 -5.38 2.28
C ARG A 211 -1.71 -5.53 3.27
N VAL A 212 -1.57 -4.92 4.45
CA VAL A 212 -2.64 -4.82 5.44
C VAL A 212 -3.69 -3.81 4.98
N LEU A 213 -4.97 -4.20 4.99
CA LEU A 213 -6.11 -3.32 4.73
C LEU A 213 -6.78 -2.82 6.02
N LYS A 214 -6.76 -3.64 7.08
CA LYS A 214 -7.40 -3.34 8.37
C LYS A 214 -6.68 -4.06 9.51
N GLY A 215 -6.69 -3.46 10.70
CA GLY A 215 -6.06 -4.05 11.90
C GLY A 215 -4.57 -3.76 12.00
N MET A 216 -4.07 -2.74 11.30
CA MET A 216 -2.64 -2.40 11.31
C MET A 216 -2.17 -1.99 12.71
N GLU A 217 -3.03 -1.35 13.49
CA GLU A 217 -2.82 -0.99 14.89
C GLU A 217 -2.54 -2.21 15.79
N LEU A 218 -3.09 -3.38 15.44
CA LEU A 218 -2.85 -4.63 16.17
C LEU A 218 -1.43 -5.18 15.93
N LEU A 219 -0.77 -4.73 14.86
CA LEU A 219 0.60 -5.12 14.51
C LEU A 219 1.61 -4.05 14.92
N SER A 220 1.32 -2.77 14.64
CA SER A 220 2.26 -1.67 14.89
C SER A 220 2.41 -1.32 16.37
N ALA A 221 1.45 -1.69 17.22
CA ALA A 221 1.52 -1.45 18.66
C ALA A 221 2.20 -2.59 19.44
N ILE A 222 2.66 -3.66 18.76
CA ILE A 222 3.32 -4.79 19.42
C ILE A 222 4.66 -4.33 20.00
N PRO A 223 4.91 -4.51 21.32
CA PRO A 223 6.16 -4.07 21.95
C PRO A 223 7.39 -4.66 21.29
N ARG A 224 8.47 -3.89 21.11
CA ARG A 224 9.72 -4.41 20.54
C ARG A 224 10.23 -5.64 21.31
N GLY A 225 10.70 -6.67 20.60
CA GLY A 225 11.36 -7.82 21.23
C GLY A 225 12.68 -7.43 21.90
N PRO A 226 12.99 -7.97 23.10
CA PRO A 226 14.13 -7.52 23.90
C PRO A 226 15.48 -7.99 23.34
N ALA A 227 15.50 -9.04 22.51
CA ALA A 227 16.72 -9.61 21.95
C ALA A 227 17.19 -8.83 20.69
N PRO A 228 18.43 -9.07 20.21
CA PRO A 228 18.93 -8.48 18.97
C PRO A 228 17.94 -8.64 17.82
N MET A 229 17.86 -7.64 16.94
CA MET A 229 16.91 -7.61 15.81
C MET A 229 15.42 -7.74 16.19
N GLY A 230 15.07 -7.59 17.47
CA GLY A 230 13.68 -7.57 17.94
C GLY A 230 13.05 -8.94 18.15
N PHE A 231 13.84 -10.00 18.32
CA PHE A 231 13.31 -11.34 18.60
C PHE A 231 12.76 -11.46 20.04
N TYR A 232 11.78 -12.33 20.23
CA TYR A 232 11.36 -12.80 21.55
C TYR A 232 11.92 -14.19 21.84
N GLU A 233 12.96 -14.24 22.67
CA GLU A 233 13.54 -15.50 23.14
C GLU A 233 12.59 -16.22 24.13
N ASP A 234 11.91 -15.48 25.02
CA ASP A 234 10.86 -16.03 25.87
C ASP A 234 9.54 -16.16 25.06
N PRO A 235 9.05 -17.40 24.80
CA PRO A 235 7.81 -17.59 24.04
C PRO A 235 6.59 -16.95 24.69
N LYS A 236 6.60 -16.70 26.01
CA LYS A 236 5.49 -16.06 26.73
C LYS A 236 5.28 -14.59 26.35
N LEU A 237 6.28 -13.96 25.75
CA LEU A 237 6.20 -12.57 25.28
C LEU A 237 5.66 -12.47 23.85
N ARG A 238 5.56 -13.58 23.12
CA ARG A 238 5.11 -13.59 21.73
C ARG A 238 3.60 -13.41 21.67
N THR A 239 3.12 -12.57 20.75
CA THR A 239 1.68 -12.46 20.46
C THR A 239 1.23 -13.72 19.72
N PRO A 240 0.32 -14.53 20.27
CA PRO A 240 -0.14 -15.74 19.60
C PRO A 240 -1.03 -15.40 18.40
N ILE A 241 -0.92 -16.21 17.36
CA ILE A 241 -1.81 -16.19 16.20
C ILE A 241 -2.85 -17.29 16.42
N VAL A 242 -4.11 -16.89 16.56
CA VAL A 242 -5.22 -17.86 16.74
C VAL A 242 -5.39 -18.65 15.45
N SER A 243 -5.50 -17.94 14.32
CA SER A 243 -5.50 -18.57 13.00
C SER A 243 -5.13 -17.60 11.89
N ILE A 244 -4.70 -18.15 10.75
CA ILE A 244 -4.70 -17.42 9.48
C ILE A 244 -5.51 -18.23 8.46
N ARG A 245 -6.50 -17.57 7.85
CA ARG A 245 -7.42 -18.17 6.87
C ARG A 245 -7.53 -17.32 5.62
N ARG A 246 -7.84 -17.93 4.48
CA ARG A 246 -8.35 -17.14 3.34
C ARG A 246 -9.79 -16.73 3.65
N ALA A 247 -10.18 -15.51 3.29
CA ALA A 247 -11.57 -15.07 3.46
C ALA A 247 -12.54 -15.96 2.66
N SER A 248 -12.10 -16.50 1.53
CA SER A 248 -12.87 -17.47 0.73
C SER A 248 -13.19 -18.79 1.44
N ASP A 249 -12.36 -19.20 2.40
CA ASP A 249 -12.59 -20.41 3.22
C ASP A 249 -13.55 -20.14 4.40
N VAL A 250 -13.84 -18.87 4.69
CA VAL A 250 -14.78 -18.45 5.74
C VAL A 250 -16.19 -18.35 5.15
N PRO A 251 -17.26 -18.80 5.85
CA PRO A 251 -18.64 -18.65 5.39
C PRO A 251 -18.96 -17.21 5.00
N ALA A 252 -19.72 -17.00 3.91
CA ALA A 252 -19.97 -15.67 3.37
C ALA A 252 -20.61 -14.70 4.38
N ALA A 253 -21.46 -15.21 5.29
CA ALA A 253 -22.10 -14.43 6.34
C ALA A 253 -21.13 -13.94 7.44
N GLU A 254 -19.95 -14.55 7.56
CA GLU A 254 -18.92 -14.22 8.56
C GLU A 254 -17.76 -13.40 7.98
N ARG A 255 -17.77 -13.16 6.65
CA ARG A 255 -16.76 -12.35 5.98
C ARG A 255 -16.97 -10.89 6.33
N THR A 256 -15.87 -10.19 6.61
CA THR A 256 -15.88 -8.74 6.83
C THR A 256 -16.09 -8.04 5.48
N PRO A 257 -17.17 -7.26 5.30
CA PRO A 257 -17.32 -6.40 4.13
C PRO A 257 -16.15 -5.42 4.09
N ILE A 258 -15.48 -5.34 2.95
CA ILE A 258 -14.33 -4.46 2.78
C ILE A 258 -14.25 -3.99 1.33
N GLN A 259 -13.99 -2.70 1.16
CA GLN A 259 -13.72 -2.10 -0.14
C GLN A 259 -12.47 -1.24 -0.05
N VAL A 260 -11.75 -1.16 -1.16
CA VAL A 260 -10.53 -0.36 -1.32
C VAL A 260 -10.83 0.71 -2.35
N LEU A 261 -10.43 1.96 -2.08
CA LEU A 261 -10.54 3.02 -3.07
C LEU A 261 -9.64 2.68 -4.27
N ARG A 262 -10.21 2.72 -5.46
CA ARG A 262 -9.49 2.47 -6.70
C ARG A 262 -8.47 3.57 -6.93
N THR A 263 -7.22 3.20 -7.08
CA THR A 263 -6.12 4.16 -7.27
C THR A 263 -6.03 4.72 -8.69
N ASP A 264 -6.88 4.25 -9.61
CA ASP A 264 -7.10 4.85 -10.93
C ASP A 264 -8.30 5.83 -10.96
N SER A 265 -8.98 6.04 -9.82
CA SER A 265 -10.13 6.94 -9.73
C SER A 265 -9.71 8.40 -9.57
N LYS A 266 -10.58 9.31 -10.04
CA LYS A 266 -10.45 10.74 -9.76
C LYS A 266 -10.48 11.02 -8.25
N THR A 267 -11.33 10.31 -7.50
CA THR A 267 -11.44 10.44 -6.04
C THR A 267 -10.11 10.18 -5.34
N PHE A 268 -9.36 9.15 -5.76
CA PHE A 268 -8.02 8.91 -5.23
C PHE A 268 -7.05 10.04 -5.59
N ALA A 269 -7.02 10.48 -6.85
CA ALA A 269 -6.15 11.59 -7.28
C ALA A 269 -6.43 12.88 -6.47
N ASP A 270 -7.70 13.23 -6.30
CA ASP A 270 -8.12 14.40 -5.50
C ASP A 270 -7.71 14.25 -4.02
N THR A 271 -7.84 13.04 -3.46
CA THR A 271 -7.45 12.72 -2.08
C THR A 271 -5.93 12.87 -1.88
N VAL A 272 -5.14 12.39 -2.85
CA VAL A 272 -3.68 12.54 -2.85
C VAL A 272 -3.31 14.01 -2.93
N GLU A 273 -3.96 14.78 -3.82
CA GLU A 273 -3.67 16.22 -3.98
C GLU A 273 -4.02 17.02 -2.72
N ALA A 274 -5.18 16.77 -2.11
CA ALA A 274 -5.57 17.41 -0.86
C ALA A 274 -4.59 17.06 0.28
N ARG A 275 -3.98 15.87 0.26
CA ARG A 275 -2.97 15.46 1.24
C ARG A 275 -1.60 16.08 0.99
N ARG A 276 -1.19 16.16 -0.29
CA ARG A 276 0.04 16.81 -0.74
C ARG A 276 0.06 18.29 -0.35
N ASN A 277 -1.04 18.98 -0.62
CA ASN A 277 -1.17 20.41 -0.45
C ASN A 277 -2.35 20.72 0.47
N ARG A 278 -2.16 20.46 1.76
CA ARG A 278 -3.12 20.91 2.77
C ARG A 278 -3.09 22.44 2.84
N VAL A 279 -4.25 23.06 2.72
CA VAL A 279 -4.39 24.53 2.63
C VAL A 279 -5.56 25.06 3.48
N ASP A 280 -5.81 24.42 4.62
CA ASP A 280 -6.72 24.95 5.65
C ASP A 280 -6.04 26.02 6.53
N ASP A 281 -6.78 26.59 7.49
CA ASP A 281 -6.30 27.66 8.37
C ASP A 281 -5.03 27.31 9.16
N PHE A 282 -4.76 26.02 9.40
CA PHE A 282 -3.56 25.55 10.08
C PHE A 282 -2.33 25.59 9.14
N TYR A 283 -2.49 25.20 7.88
CA TYR A 283 -1.39 25.11 6.92
C TYR A 283 -1.11 26.43 6.21
N LYS A 284 -0.09 27.15 6.69
CA LYS A 284 0.33 28.44 6.09
C LYS A 284 1.11 28.32 4.79
N ARG A 285 1.70 27.14 4.51
CA ARG A 285 2.51 26.89 3.31
C ARG A 285 2.22 25.47 2.79
N PRO A 286 1.83 25.30 1.52
CA PRO A 286 1.66 23.98 0.93
C PRO A 286 3.04 23.29 0.78
N ALA A 287 3.08 21.96 0.95
CA ALA A 287 4.33 21.21 0.90
C ALA A 287 4.87 21.07 -0.54
N GLY A 288 3.97 21.04 -1.54
CA GLY A 288 4.34 20.86 -2.95
C GLY A 288 4.86 19.47 -3.30
N HIS A 289 4.87 18.53 -2.35
CA HIS A 289 5.41 17.19 -2.51
C HIS A 289 4.74 16.19 -1.57
N ILE A 290 4.64 14.95 -2.00
CA ILE A 290 4.26 13.82 -1.15
C ILE A 290 5.07 12.57 -1.53
N ASP A 291 5.63 11.90 -0.52
CA ASP A 291 6.32 10.62 -0.71
C ASP A 291 5.31 9.50 -0.98
N LEU A 292 5.68 8.55 -1.85
CA LEU A 292 4.84 7.38 -2.21
C LEU A 292 4.27 6.69 -0.97
N CYS A 293 5.11 6.40 0.01
CA CYS A 293 4.74 5.63 1.20
C CYS A 293 4.04 6.47 2.26
N ASN A 294 3.92 7.79 2.04
CA ASN A 294 3.09 8.66 2.86
C ASN A 294 1.64 8.72 2.35
N ILE A 295 1.30 8.12 1.21
CA ILE A 295 -0.07 8.10 0.69
C ILE A 295 -0.81 6.87 1.22
N PRO A 296 -1.77 7.02 2.17
CA PRO A 296 -2.63 5.91 2.53
C PRO A 296 -3.59 5.60 1.39
N VAL A 297 -3.88 4.33 1.15
CA VAL A 297 -4.97 3.91 0.27
C VAL A 297 -6.21 3.69 1.10
N PRO A 298 -7.28 4.48 0.94
CA PRO A 298 -8.47 4.38 1.78
C PRO A 298 -9.16 3.02 1.66
N VAL A 299 -9.67 2.55 2.80
CA VAL A 299 -10.42 1.30 2.97
C VAL A 299 -11.69 1.62 3.75
N ARG A 300 -12.81 1.00 3.39
CA ARG A 300 -14.10 1.11 4.09
C ARG A 300 -14.81 -0.22 4.24
#